data_AF-A0A8H7J8C6-F1
#
_entry.id   AF-A0A8H7J8C6-F1
#
_cell.length_a   1.000
_cell.length_b   1.000
_cell.length_c   1.000
_cell.angle_alpha   90.00
_cell.angle_beta   90.00
_cell.angle_gamma   90.00
#
_symmetry.space_group_name_H-M   'P 1'
#
loop_
_entity.id
_entity.type
_entity.pdbx_description
1 polymer ?
#
loop_
_entity_poly.entity_id
_entity_poly.type
_entity_poly.pdbx_seq_one_letter_code
_entity_poly.pdbx_strand_id
1 'polypeptide(L)'
;MVLEILNPWRSPKDDFEPAPLPALFFRAPVKLVLYQAYHLLNVLRSPPKPSQPPIRIVCISDTHNHIPDDVPPGDMLIHAGDMTNGGSVDEIQAQIDWLSSLPHKEIIVISGNHDTYLDPRTRPSLSSAQRHGSLEWGRVHYLQHKLLTLTVTPENTSSSADSRTPLLRNAAPQRRLRVYGAPQIPACGPMSVHAFQYARGSDAWSETVPEDVDILITHAPPKYHLDLAMPTGLGCEHLLEEVKRVKPVLHVFGHVHWGAGREVVHWDRAHEAYIKGMGTESKYTRGVLNPGLWWNVVRVFYRGLRELLWDRAWGGQSTHTILVNAAQTYGNTGKLGNPVQVVEI
;
A
#
# COMPACT_ATOMS: atom_id res chain seq x y z
N MET A 1 10.85 14.67 -26.46
CA MET A 1 10.11 13.90 -25.45
C MET A 1 10.07 12.39 -25.76
N VAL A 2 9.60 11.93 -26.94
CA VAL A 2 9.54 10.48 -27.28
C VAL A 2 10.93 9.82 -27.38
N LEU A 3 11.92 10.50 -27.96
CA LEU A 3 13.29 9.97 -28.11
C LEU A 3 14.02 9.77 -26.76
N GLU A 4 13.65 10.50 -25.71
CA GLU A 4 14.27 10.36 -24.39
C GLU A 4 13.75 9.14 -23.61
N ILE A 5 12.49 8.74 -23.85
CA ILE A 5 11.89 7.55 -23.21
C ILE A 5 12.50 6.26 -23.79
N LEU A 6 12.94 6.29 -25.05
CA LEU A 6 13.56 5.16 -25.72
C LEU A 6 15.07 5.04 -25.46
N ASN A 7 15.68 6.01 -24.77
CA ASN A 7 17.12 6.02 -24.52
C ASN A 7 17.49 4.96 -23.45
N PRO A 8 18.23 3.89 -23.83
CA PRO A 8 18.59 2.82 -22.88
C PRO A 8 19.61 3.26 -21.82
N TRP A 9 20.24 4.42 -22.00
CA TRP A 9 21.23 4.97 -21.09
C TRP A 9 20.62 5.98 -20.10
N ARG A 10 19.35 6.34 -20.27
CA ARG A 10 18.66 7.28 -19.38
C ARG A 10 18.59 6.72 -17.95
N SER A 11 19.12 7.47 -17.00
CA SER A 11 18.81 7.31 -15.58
C SER A 11 17.62 8.20 -15.21
N PRO A 12 16.75 7.76 -14.29
CA PRO A 12 15.82 8.65 -13.59
C PRO A 12 16.57 9.84 -12.98
N LYS A 13 15.90 10.99 -12.87
CA LYS A 13 16.48 12.17 -12.21
C LYS A 13 16.43 12.07 -10.69
N ASP A 14 15.48 11.29 -10.21
CA ASP A 14 15.15 11.07 -8.80
C ASP A 14 14.90 9.57 -8.58
N ASP A 15 15.20 9.06 -7.39
CA ASP A 15 14.98 7.65 -7.04
C ASP A 15 13.49 7.26 -7.06
N PHE A 16 12.58 8.23 -6.91
CA PHE A 16 11.14 8.10 -7.01
C PHE A 16 10.60 8.27 -8.44
N GLU A 17 11.46 8.24 -9.46
CA GLU A 17 11.03 8.15 -10.87
C GLU A 17 11.28 6.75 -11.45
N PRO A 18 10.33 6.17 -12.20
CA PRO A 18 10.51 4.87 -12.82
C PRO A 18 11.63 4.91 -13.87
N ALA A 19 12.47 3.89 -13.86
CA ALA A 19 13.39 3.66 -14.96
C ALA A 19 12.62 3.30 -16.25
N PRO A 20 12.93 3.90 -17.41
CA PRO A 20 12.32 3.50 -18.67
C PRO A 20 12.54 2.02 -18.97
N LEU A 21 11.54 1.35 -19.55
CA LEU A 21 11.62 -0.08 -19.90
C LEU A 21 12.88 -0.45 -20.71
N PRO A 22 13.32 0.33 -21.73
CA PRO A 22 14.56 0.04 -22.43
C PRO A 22 15.77 0.07 -21.50
N ALA A 23 15.84 1.03 -20.59
CA ALA A 23 16.93 1.11 -19.61
C ALA A 23 16.93 -0.11 -18.68
N LEU A 24 15.76 -0.60 -18.24
CA LEU A 24 15.65 -1.81 -17.42
C LEU A 24 16.10 -3.07 -18.17
N PHE A 25 15.80 -3.17 -19.47
CA PHE A 25 16.27 -4.28 -20.31
C PHE A 25 17.81 -4.38 -20.31
N PHE A 26 18.50 -3.24 -20.34
CA PHE A 26 19.95 -3.25 -20.28
C PHE A 26 20.49 -3.36 -18.86
N ARG A 27 19.87 -2.74 -17.86
CA ARG A 27 20.38 -2.64 -16.47
C ARG A 27 20.11 -3.88 -15.64
N ALA A 28 18.98 -4.53 -15.84
CA ALA A 28 18.52 -5.67 -15.05
C ALA A 28 17.67 -6.66 -15.87
N PRO A 29 18.18 -7.18 -17.01
CA PRO A 29 17.40 -8.00 -17.95
C PRO A 29 16.75 -9.23 -17.29
N VAL A 30 17.51 -9.96 -16.46
CA VAL A 30 17.01 -11.20 -15.85
C VAL A 30 15.97 -10.90 -14.77
N LYS A 31 16.15 -9.82 -14.00
CA LYS A 31 15.13 -9.37 -13.04
C LYS A 31 13.87 -8.86 -13.74
N LEU A 32 14.00 -8.22 -14.90
CA LEU A 32 12.84 -7.82 -15.70
C LEU A 32 12.04 -9.05 -16.16
N VAL A 33 12.71 -10.10 -16.64
CA VAL A 33 12.05 -11.38 -16.98
C VAL A 33 11.38 -12.00 -15.75
N LEU A 34 12.08 -12.03 -14.62
CA LEU A 34 11.54 -12.54 -13.35
C LEU A 34 10.27 -11.80 -12.93
N TYR A 35 10.33 -10.47 -12.93
CA TYR A 35 9.23 -9.57 -12.58
C TYR A 35 8.02 -9.84 -13.48
N GLN A 36 8.21 -9.80 -14.79
CA GLN A 36 7.12 -10.00 -15.74
C GLN A 36 6.51 -11.41 -15.62
N ALA A 37 7.33 -12.44 -15.44
CA ALA A 37 6.85 -13.81 -15.25
C ALA A 37 6.01 -13.95 -13.97
N TYR A 38 6.47 -13.38 -12.85
CA TYR A 38 5.74 -13.42 -11.58
C TYR A 38 4.39 -12.70 -11.69
N HIS A 39 4.37 -11.44 -12.14
CA HIS A 39 3.13 -10.66 -12.22
C HIS A 39 2.15 -11.22 -13.25
N LEU A 40 2.62 -11.74 -14.39
CA LEU A 40 1.75 -12.40 -15.38
C LEU A 40 1.05 -13.61 -14.77
N LEU A 41 1.80 -14.52 -14.13
CA LEU A 41 1.22 -15.70 -13.50
C LEU A 41 0.24 -15.33 -12.39
N ASN A 42 0.55 -14.26 -11.64
CA ASN A 42 -0.28 -13.77 -10.56
C ASN A 42 -1.61 -13.18 -11.05
N VAL A 43 -1.58 -12.33 -12.08
CA VAL A 43 -2.77 -11.75 -12.72
C VAL A 43 -3.69 -12.82 -13.31
N LEU A 44 -3.12 -13.95 -13.74
CA LEU A 44 -3.90 -15.07 -14.27
C LEU A 44 -4.62 -15.88 -13.18
N ARG A 45 -4.34 -15.70 -11.88
CA ARG A 45 -5.07 -16.39 -10.81
C ARG A 45 -6.45 -15.80 -10.58
N SER A 46 -7.34 -16.55 -9.95
CA SER A 46 -8.64 -16.05 -9.52
C SER A 46 -8.50 -15.00 -8.43
N PRO A 47 -9.32 -13.93 -8.45
CA PRO A 47 -9.31 -12.94 -7.39
C PRO A 47 -9.73 -13.57 -6.04
N PRO A 48 -9.22 -13.06 -4.91
CA PRO A 48 -9.74 -13.35 -3.58
C PRO A 48 -11.25 -13.22 -3.50
N LYS A 49 -11.90 -14.17 -2.84
CA LYS A 49 -13.33 -14.05 -2.52
C LYS A 49 -13.47 -13.29 -1.20
N PRO A 50 -14.22 -12.18 -1.15
CA PRO A 50 -14.43 -11.45 0.09
C PRO A 50 -15.24 -12.30 1.07
N SER A 51 -14.95 -12.11 2.35
CA SER A 51 -15.74 -12.68 3.45
C SER A 51 -17.17 -12.13 3.38
N GLN A 52 -18.14 -12.91 3.85
CA GLN A 52 -19.55 -12.52 3.80
C GLN A 52 -20.04 -12.05 5.18
N PRO A 53 -20.78 -10.93 5.27
CA PRO A 53 -21.01 -9.95 4.21
C PRO A 53 -19.72 -9.18 3.82
N PRO A 54 -19.56 -8.79 2.54
CA PRO A 54 -18.41 -8.02 2.10
C PRO A 54 -18.42 -6.63 2.75
N ILE A 55 -17.24 -6.13 3.11
CA ILE A 55 -17.05 -4.75 3.58
C ILE A 55 -16.37 -3.95 2.47
N ARG A 56 -17.01 -2.89 2.01
CA ARG A 56 -16.48 -2.02 0.96
C ARG A 56 -15.62 -0.91 1.57
N ILE A 57 -14.31 -0.99 1.32
CA ILE A 57 -13.30 -0.09 1.86
C ILE A 57 -12.80 0.82 0.74
N VAL A 58 -12.81 2.13 1.01
CA VAL A 58 -12.30 3.18 0.12
C VAL A 58 -10.92 3.59 0.62
N CYS A 59 -9.91 3.41 -0.22
CA CYS A 59 -8.51 3.64 0.13
C CYS A 59 -7.95 4.82 -0.68
N ILE A 60 -7.41 5.81 0.03
CA ILE A 60 -6.68 6.97 -0.50
C ILE A 60 -5.39 7.19 0.28
N SER A 61 -4.47 7.96 -0.28
CA SER A 61 -3.21 8.38 0.34
C SER A 61 -2.59 9.52 -0.50
N ASP A 62 -1.61 10.23 0.05
CA ASP A 62 -0.78 11.18 -0.71
C ASP A 62 -1.60 12.27 -1.43
N THR A 63 -2.58 12.83 -0.71
CA THR A 63 -3.44 13.90 -1.22
C THR A 63 -2.76 15.26 -1.17
N HIS A 64 -1.77 15.47 -0.30
CA HIS A 64 -0.91 16.65 -0.29
C HIS A 64 -1.68 18.00 -0.33
N ASN A 65 -2.54 18.23 0.67
CA ASN A 65 -3.48 19.37 0.79
C ASN A 65 -4.60 19.41 -0.27
N HIS A 66 -4.61 18.52 -1.26
CA HIS A 66 -5.70 18.46 -2.23
C HIS A 66 -6.89 17.67 -1.68
N ILE A 67 -8.06 17.98 -2.21
CA ILE A 67 -9.30 17.25 -1.95
C ILE A 67 -9.67 16.54 -3.25
N PRO A 68 -9.73 15.20 -3.27
CA PRO A 68 -10.27 14.45 -4.40
C PRO A 68 -11.74 14.83 -4.66
N ASP A 69 -12.07 15.13 -5.92
CA ASP A 69 -13.41 15.59 -6.31
C ASP A 69 -14.49 14.51 -6.17
N ASP A 70 -14.13 13.24 -6.37
CA ASP A 70 -15.04 12.10 -6.32
C ASP A 70 -14.48 11.00 -5.40
N VAL A 71 -14.86 11.08 -4.12
CA VAL A 71 -14.63 9.98 -3.17
C VAL A 71 -15.87 9.09 -3.19
N PRO A 72 -15.76 7.85 -3.73
CA PRO A 72 -16.91 6.98 -3.85
C PRO A 72 -17.45 6.60 -2.45
N PRO A 73 -18.74 6.25 -2.33
CA PRO A 73 -19.29 5.77 -1.07
C PRO A 73 -18.58 4.49 -0.61
N GLY A 74 -18.69 4.12 0.65
CA GLY A 74 -18.17 2.87 1.18
C GLY A 74 -18.48 2.73 2.66
N ASP A 75 -18.37 1.51 3.19
CA ASP A 75 -18.61 1.24 4.60
C ASP A 75 -17.51 1.89 5.48
N MET A 76 -16.30 2.02 4.93
CA MET A 76 -15.12 2.58 5.59
C MET A 76 -14.23 3.34 4.59
N LEU A 77 -13.56 4.39 5.07
CA LEU A 77 -12.49 5.08 4.36
C LEU A 77 -11.16 4.96 5.12
N ILE A 78 -10.08 4.72 4.38
CA ILE A 78 -8.70 4.70 4.88
C ILE A 78 -7.88 5.75 4.13
N HIS A 79 -7.20 6.64 4.87
CA HIS A 79 -6.15 7.52 4.36
C HIS A 79 -4.77 7.05 4.85
N ALA A 80 -3.91 6.59 3.95
CA ALA A 80 -2.64 5.95 4.29
C ALA A 80 -1.43 6.91 4.42
N GLY A 81 -1.66 8.13 4.92
CA GLY A 81 -0.62 9.15 5.12
C GLY A 81 -0.48 10.18 3.99
N ASP A 82 0.35 11.19 4.25
CA ASP A 82 0.61 12.35 3.39
C ASP A 82 -0.67 13.10 2.99
N MET A 83 -1.47 13.43 4.00
CA MET A 83 -2.62 14.31 3.83
C MET A 83 -2.19 15.73 3.43
N THR A 84 -0.96 16.12 3.80
CA THR A 84 -0.49 17.51 3.70
C THR A 84 0.80 17.66 2.90
N ASN A 85 1.19 18.90 2.60
CA ASN A 85 2.51 19.20 2.02
C ASN A 85 3.57 19.54 3.08
N GLY A 86 3.22 20.42 4.02
CA GLY A 86 4.13 20.88 5.07
C GLY A 86 3.86 20.26 6.44
N GLY A 87 2.63 19.80 6.68
CA GLY A 87 2.21 19.22 7.95
C GLY A 87 2.15 20.24 9.07
N SER A 88 1.81 21.50 8.77
CA SER A 88 1.41 22.48 9.79
C SER A 88 0.08 22.11 10.44
N VAL A 89 -0.20 22.68 11.62
CA VAL A 89 -1.47 22.44 12.34
C VAL A 89 -2.67 22.81 11.47
N ASP A 90 -2.62 23.95 10.79
CA ASP A 90 -3.70 24.43 9.92
C ASP A 90 -3.95 23.50 8.72
N GLU A 91 -2.88 23.02 8.06
CA GLU A 91 -3.01 22.08 6.94
C GLU A 91 -3.63 20.76 7.39
N ILE A 92 -3.15 20.21 8.50
CA ILE A 92 -3.67 18.93 9.02
C ILE A 92 -5.12 19.10 9.46
N GLN A 93 -5.47 20.18 10.16
CA GLN A 93 -6.85 20.42 10.59
C GLN A 93 -7.79 20.55 9.40
N ALA A 94 -7.40 21.26 8.33
CA ALA A 94 -8.22 21.38 7.12
C ALA A 94 -8.49 20.01 6.47
N GLN A 95 -7.53 19.09 6.50
CA GLN A 95 -7.71 17.72 6.01
C GLN A 95 -8.61 16.89 6.93
N ILE A 96 -8.47 17.04 8.26
CA ILE A 96 -9.37 16.40 9.23
C ILE A 96 -10.81 16.87 9.04
N ASP A 97 -11.03 18.16 8.85
CA ASP A 97 -12.36 18.75 8.65
C ASP A 97 -13.00 18.24 7.36
N TRP A 98 -12.23 18.19 6.27
CA TRP A 98 -12.68 17.61 5.01
C TRP A 98 -13.03 16.13 5.16
N LEU A 99 -12.15 15.31 5.72
CA LEU A 99 -12.42 13.89 5.96
C LEU A 99 -13.67 13.71 6.82
N SER A 100 -13.82 14.52 7.87
CA SER A 100 -14.98 14.52 8.76
C SER A 100 -16.29 14.88 8.04
N SER A 101 -16.24 15.54 6.89
CA SER A 101 -17.43 15.86 6.08
C SER A 101 -17.94 14.71 5.20
N LEU A 102 -17.12 13.69 4.94
CA LEU A 102 -17.45 12.58 4.04
C LEU A 102 -18.51 11.63 4.61
N PRO A 103 -19.34 10.96 3.80
CA PRO A 103 -20.46 10.15 4.31
C PRO A 103 -20.04 8.82 4.97
N HIS A 104 -18.77 8.40 4.85
CA HIS A 104 -18.28 7.13 5.37
C HIS A 104 -18.41 7.06 6.90
N LYS A 105 -18.95 5.96 7.42
CA LYS A 105 -19.19 5.78 8.86
C LYS A 105 -17.90 5.73 9.66
N GLU A 106 -16.95 4.93 9.17
CA GLU A 106 -15.63 4.79 9.78
C GLU A 106 -14.58 5.43 8.88
N ILE A 107 -13.79 6.35 9.44
CA ILE A 107 -12.67 7.01 8.74
C ILE A 107 -11.41 6.82 9.55
N ILE A 108 -10.42 6.18 8.94
CA ILE A 108 -9.16 5.81 9.59
C ILE A 108 -8.01 6.49 8.85
N VAL A 109 -7.11 7.09 9.60
CA VAL A 109 -5.98 7.86 9.06
C VAL A 109 -4.71 7.46 9.78
N ILE A 110 -3.63 7.32 9.02
CA ILE A 110 -2.27 7.39 9.56
C ILE A 110 -1.57 8.64 8.99
N SER A 111 -0.44 9.00 9.57
CA SER A 111 0.43 10.05 9.04
C SER A 111 1.42 9.50 8.01
N GLY A 112 1.86 10.36 7.10
CA GLY A 112 3.00 10.13 6.24
C GLY A 112 4.18 11.03 6.60
N ASN A 113 5.13 11.15 5.68
CA ASN A 113 6.36 11.91 5.88
C ASN A 113 6.21 13.42 5.66
N HIS A 114 5.11 13.88 5.06
CA HIS A 114 4.77 15.29 4.93
C HIS A 114 3.94 15.84 6.10
N ASP A 115 3.39 14.97 6.95
CA ASP A 115 2.56 15.38 8.10
C ASP A 115 3.41 15.75 9.33
N THR A 116 4.38 16.67 9.11
CA THR A 116 5.49 17.06 10.00
C THR A 116 5.12 17.30 11.46
N TYR A 117 4.01 17.98 11.75
CA TYR A 117 3.61 18.28 13.13
C TYR A 117 3.32 17.02 13.95
N LEU A 118 2.93 15.91 13.32
CA LEU A 118 2.56 14.67 14.01
C LEU A 118 3.77 13.90 14.55
N ASP A 119 4.98 14.09 13.99
CA ASP A 119 6.21 13.52 14.55
C ASP A 119 6.93 14.54 15.46
N PRO A 120 7.04 14.29 16.78
CA PRO A 120 7.74 15.18 17.70
C PRO A 120 9.20 15.47 17.32
N ARG A 121 9.86 14.56 16.59
CA ARG A 121 11.27 14.69 16.19
C ARG A 121 11.47 15.73 15.08
N THR A 122 10.48 15.87 14.19
CA THR A 122 10.52 16.80 13.05
C THR A 122 9.68 18.05 13.28
N ARG A 123 8.77 18.04 14.25
CA ARG A 123 7.96 19.21 14.64
C ARG A 123 8.79 20.50 14.80
N PRO A 124 10.02 20.50 15.39
CA PRO A 124 10.84 21.71 15.48
C PRO A 124 11.25 22.34 14.14
N SER A 125 11.13 21.63 13.01
CA SER A 125 11.39 22.19 11.68
C SER A 125 10.31 23.18 11.21
N LEU A 126 9.12 23.13 11.82
CA LEU A 126 8.04 24.06 11.58
C LEU A 126 8.24 25.37 12.35
N SER A 127 7.89 26.50 11.72
CA SER A 127 7.87 27.80 12.39
C SER A 127 6.91 27.81 13.60
N SER A 128 7.08 28.76 14.52
CA SER A 128 6.17 28.89 15.68
C SER A 128 4.72 29.13 15.26
N ALA A 129 4.48 29.83 14.15
CA ALA A 129 3.14 30.05 13.61
C ALA A 129 2.50 28.72 13.12
N GLN A 130 3.25 27.92 12.36
CA GLN A 130 2.78 26.64 11.82
C GLN A 130 2.49 25.55 12.88
N ARG A 131 2.98 25.75 14.11
CA ARG A 131 2.78 24.84 15.25
C ARG A 131 1.69 25.31 16.20
N HIS A 132 1.11 26.48 15.96
CA HIS A 132 0.15 27.09 16.86
C HIS A 132 -1.20 26.37 16.76
N GLY A 133 -1.79 26.02 17.89
CA GLY A 133 -3.11 25.37 17.98
C GLY A 133 -3.05 23.92 18.45
N SER A 134 -4.22 23.28 18.44
CA SER A 134 -4.42 21.84 18.67
C SER A 134 -5.15 21.22 17.48
N LEU A 135 -4.98 19.91 17.30
CA LEU A 135 -5.71 19.14 16.30
C LEU A 135 -6.94 18.51 16.93
N GLU A 136 -8.09 18.73 16.30
CA GLU A 136 -9.39 18.22 16.73
C GLU A 136 -9.84 17.10 15.78
N TRP A 137 -9.48 15.85 16.11
CA TRP A 137 -9.74 14.67 15.25
C TRP A 137 -11.22 14.30 15.11
N GLY A 138 -12.07 14.69 16.06
CA GLY A 138 -13.50 14.41 16.03
C GLY A 138 -13.82 12.92 15.82
N ARG A 139 -14.47 12.59 14.70
CA ARG A 139 -14.85 11.22 14.34
C ARG A 139 -13.78 10.45 13.54
N VAL A 140 -12.68 11.10 13.18
CA VAL A 140 -11.59 10.50 12.41
C VAL A 140 -10.67 9.75 13.35
N HIS A 141 -10.45 8.46 13.09
CA HIS A 141 -9.55 7.62 13.89
C HIS A 141 -8.11 7.80 13.42
N TYR A 142 -7.31 8.55 14.17
CA TYR A 142 -5.87 8.63 13.94
C TYR A 142 -5.13 7.46 14.59
N LEU A 143 -4.33 6.74 13.79
CA LEU A 143 -3.50 5.62 14.25
C LEU A 143 -2.01 5.92 14.06
N GLN A 144 -1.25 5.79 15.15
CA GLN A 144 0.21 5.84 15.17
C GLN A 144 0.69 4.72 16.08
N HIS A 145 1.15 3.61 15.50
CA HIS A 145 1.53 2.37 16.20
C HIS A 145 0.39 1.82 17.07
N LYS A 146 -0.86 1.94 16.60
CA LYS A 146 -2.05 1.65 17.39
C LYS A 146 -2.96 0.64 16.67
N LEU A 147 -3.48 -0.29 17.47
CA LEU A 147 -4.55 -1.20 17.07
C LEU A 147 -5.90 -0.58 17.39
N LEU A 148 -6.79 -0.59 16.41
CA LEU A 148 -8.19 -0.22 16.51
C LEU A 148 -9.05 -1.44 16.22
N THR A 149 -10.11 -1.64 17.00
CA THR A 149 -11.09 -2.70 16.75
C THR A 149 -12.44 -2.07 16.50
N LEU A 150 -13.01 -2.33 15.31
CA LEU A 150 -14.27 -1.76 14.86
C LEU A 150 -15.30 -2.86 14.64
N THR A 151 -16.58 -2.51 14.78
CA THR A 151 -17.69 -3.36 14.40
C THR A 151 -18.45 -2.68 13.27
N VAL A 152 -18.23 -3.16 12.04
CA VAL A 152 -18.79 -2.57 10.83
C VAL A 152 -20.11 -3.27 10.49
N THR A 153 -21.11 -2.48 10.11
CA THR A 153 -22.40 -2.97 9.60
C THR A 153 -22.48 -2.65 8.10
N PRO A 154 -22.27 -3.62 7.20
CA PRO A 154 -22.25 -3.37 5.76
C PRO A 154 -23.61 -2.92 5.23
N GLU A 155 -23.62 -1.89 4.38
CA GLU A 155 -24.86 -1.26 3.92
C GLU A 155 -25.71 -2.14 2.98
N ASN A 156 -25.08 -3.09 2.28
CA ASN A 156 -25.69 -3.87 1.20
C ASN A 156 -26.64 -5.01 1.62
N THR A 157 -27.02 -5.10 2.90
CA THR A 157 -27.96 -6.15 3.37
C THR A 157 -29.43 -5.73 3.37
N SER A 158 -29.76 -4.55 2.86
CA SER A 158 -31.12 -3.98 2.93
C SER A 158 -31.90 -3.92 1.60
N SER A 159 -31.38 -4.43 0.48
CA SER A 159 -32.05 -4.35 -0.84
C SER A 159 -32.84 -5.60 -1.29
N SER A 160 -33.10 -6.57 -0.40
CA SER A 160 -34.16 -7.56 -0.61
C SER A 160 -35.30 -7.35 0.40
N ALA A 161 -36.00 -6.23 0.24
CA ALA A 161 -37.27 -5.98 0.91
C ALA A 161 -38.37 -6.87 0.30
N ASP A 162 -38.30 -8.18 0.56
CA ASP A 162 -39.48 -9.03 0.41
C ASP A 162 -40.32 -8.86 1.69
N SER A 163 -41.39 -8.08 1.54
CA SER A 163 -42.39 -7.87 2.57
C SER A 163 -43.01 -9.20 2.97
N ARG A 164 -42.72 -9.70 4.18
CA ARG A 164 -43.64 -10.46 5.07
C ARG A 164 -42.88 -10.99 6.29
N THR A 165 -42.77 -10.18 7.36
CA THR A 165 -42.92 -10.53 8.79
C THR A 165 -42.24 -9.46 9.67
N PRO A 166 -42.99 -8.65 10.45
CA PRO A 166 -42.40 -7.57 11.27
C PRO A 166 -41.71 -8.04 12.56
N LEU A 167 -41.75 -9.35 12.89
CA LEU A 167 -41.42 -9.86 14.22
C LEU A 167 -40.04 -10.54 14.34
N LEU A 168 -39.27 -10.63 13.25
CA LEU A 168 -37.91 -11.16 13.25
C LEU A 168 -37.02 -10.29 12.36
N ARG A 169 -36.79 -9.03 12.78
CA ARG A 169 -35.71 -8.24 12.19
C ARG A 169 -34.41 -8.82 12.74
N ASN A 170 -33.86 -9.82 12.07
CA ASN A 170 -32.50 -10.30 12.35
C ASN A 170 -31.59 -9.06 12.40
N ALA A 171 -30.82 -8.91 13.47
CA ALA A 171 -29.86 -7.82 13.58
C ALA A 171 -29.01 -7.80 12.31
N ALA A 172 -28.83 -6.61 11.72
CA ALA A 172 -28.03 -6.47 10.50
C ALA A 172 -26.67 -7.15 10.74
N PRO A 173 -26.18 -7.96 9.79
CA PRO A 173 -24.95 -8.73 10.02
C PRO A 173 -23.80 -7.76 10.28
N GLN A 174 -23.11 -7.97 11.41
CA GLN A 174 -21.99 -7.16 11.85
C GLN A 174 -20.70 -7.95 11.69
N ARG A 175 -19.63 -7.25 11.32
CA ARG A 175 -18.28 -7.82 11.25
C ARG A 175 -17.33 -7.03 12.12
N ARG A 176 -16.60 -7.74 12.97
CA ARG A 176 -15.54 -7.16 13.78
C ARG A 176 -14.24 -7.16 12.97
N LEU A 177 -13.59 -6.01 12.87
CA LEU A 177 -12.32 -5.82 12.17
C LEU A 177 -11.25 -5.28 13.13
N ARG A 178 -10.03 -5.80 12.99
CA ARG A 178 -8.82 -5.33 13.67
C ARG A 178 -7.93 -4.58 12.68
N VAL A 179 -7.78 -3.27 12.90
CA VAL A 179 -7.04 -2.36 12.02
C VAL A 179 -5.81 -1.85 12.77
N TYR A 180 -4.61 -2.04 12.23
CA TYR A 180 -3.37 -1.54 12.81
C TYR A 180 -2.74 -0.50 11.89
N GLY A 181 -2.38 0.66 12.43
CA GLY A 181 -1.78 1.76 11.67
C GLY A 181 -0.41 2.16 12.19
N ALA A 182 0.57 2.30 11.30
CA ALA A 182 1.95 2.67 11.65
C ALA A 182 2.61 3.53 10.55
N PRO A 183 3.11 4.74 10.86
CA PRO A 183 3.51 5.73 9.85
C PRO A 183 4.97 5.64 9.38
N GLN A 184 5.80 4.82 10.02
CA GLN A 184 7.25 4.88 9.80
C GLN A 184 7.66 4.51 8.37
N ILE A 185 8.61 5.26 7.81
CA ILE A 185 9.10 5.05 6.44
C ILE A 185 10.64 5.02 6.36
N PRO A 186 11.22 4.29 5.39
CA PRO A 186 12.65 4.43 5.08
C PRO A 186 12.94 5.87 4.61
N ALA A 187 14.10 6.41 4.99
CA ALA A 187 14.43 7.80 4.72
C ALA A 187 14.30 8.18 3.22
N CYS A 188 13.54 9.22 2.92
CA CYS A 188 13.31 9.79 1.59
C CYS A 188 13.89 11.20 1.44
N GLY A 189 14.45 11.77 2.51
CA GLY A 189 15.06 13.09 2.49
C GLY A 189 15.71 13.44 3.83
N PRO A 190 15.92 14.74 4.13
CA PRO A 190 16.47 15.17 5.40
C PRO A 190 15.62 14.67 6.59
N MET A 191 16.26 13.93 7.52
CA MET A 191 15.59 13.37 8.71
C MET A 191 15.09 14.42 9.70
N SER A 192 15.56 15.66 9.59
CA SER A 192 15.08 16.79 10.38
C SER A 192 13.79 17.41 9.85
N VAL A 193 13.41 17.13 8.61
CA VAL A 193 12.28 17.77 7.92
C VAL A 193 11.12 16.80 7.76
N HIS A 194 11.34 15.65 7.14
CA HIS A 194 10.25 14.72 6.85
C HIS A 194 10.01 13.75 8.01
N ALA A 195 8.73 13.65 8.41
CA ALA A 195 8.28 12.92 9.57
C ALA A 195 8.47 11.40 9.44
N PHE A 196 8.54 10.73 10.59
CA PHE A 196 8.47 9.27 10.73
C PHE A 196 9.55 8.48 9.98
N GLN A 197 10.64 9.14 9.55
CA GLN A 197 11.75 8.47 8.88
C GLN A 197 12.60 7.63 9.84
N TYR A 198 13.14 6.54 9.31
CA TYR A 198 14.28 5.79 9.85
C TYR A 198 15.30 5.54 8.74
N ALA A 199 16.55 5.24 9.11
CA ALA A 199 17.61 5.00 8.14
C ALA A 199 17.29 3.78 7.25
N ARG A 200 17.43 3.92 5.93
CA ARG A 200 17.20 2.82 4.97
C ARG A 200 18.06 1.61 5.34
N GLY A 201 17.48 0.41 5.27
CA GLY A 201 18.12 -0.84 5.68
C GLY A 201 18.04 -1.15 7.19
N SER A 202 17.68 -0.17 8.02
CA SER A 202 17.44 -0.43 9.45
C SER A 202 16.11 -1.14 9.64
N ASP A 203 16.09 -2.06 10.61
CA ASP A 203 14.86 -2.73 11.00
C ASP A 203 14.01 -1.83 11.91
N ALA A 204 12.81 -1.51 11.43
CA ALA A 204 11.81 -0.73 12.14
C ALA A 204 10.46 -1.45 12.19
N TRP A 205 10.42 -2.74 11.84
CA TRP A 205 9.17 -3.47 11.61
C TRP A 205 9.09 -4.82 12.29
N SER A 206 10.20 -5.54 12.46
CA SER A 206 10.13 -6.89 13.03
C SER A 206 9.41 -6.90 14.37
N GLU A 207 8.37 -7.73 14.47
CA GLU A 207 7.57 -7.95 15.68
C GLU A 207 6.85 -6.70 16.20
N THR A 208 6.66 -5.68 15.36
CA THR A 208 5.94 -4.45 15.73
C THR A 208 4.43 -4.53 15.49
N VAL A 209 4.01 -5.36 14.54
CA VAL A 209 2.59 -5.51 14.17
C VAL A 209 1.99 -6.68 14.97
N PRO A 210 0.86 -6.49 15.67
CA PRO A 210 0.21 -7.57 16.41
C PRO A 210 -0.16 -8.76 15.52
N GLU A 211 -0.10 -9.96 16.08
CA GLU A 211 -0.72 -11.15 15.47
C GLU A 211 -2.25 -10.93 15.45
N ASP A 212 -2.92 -11.38 14.39
CA ASP A 212 -4.37 -11.21 14.12
C ASP A 212 -4.83 -9.79 13.73
N VAL A 213 -4.10 -9.13 12.84
CA VAL A 213 -4.56 -7.90 12.18
C VAL A 213 -5.28 -8.25 10.87
N ASP A 214 -6.51 -7.76 10.69
CA ASP A 214 -7.25 -7.91 9.44
C ASP A 214 -6.78 -6.91 8.38
N ILE A 215 -6.57 -5.65 8.82
CA ILE A 215 -6.17 -4.55 7.96
C ILE A 215 -4.92 -3.87 8.53
N LEU A 216 -3.84 -3.91 7.77
CA LEU A 216 -2.62 -3.15 8.07
C LEU A 216 -2.62 -1.84 7.26
N ILE A 217 -2.30 -0.73 7.91
CA ILE A 217 -2.11 0.57 7.26
C ILE A 217 -0.70 1.05 7.55
N THR A 218 0.11 1.22 6.51
CA THR A 218 1.46 1.80 6.61
C THR A 218 1.60 2.92 5.60
N HIS A 219 2.54 3.84 5.79
CA HIS A 219 2.76 4.84 4.74
C HIS A 219 3.70 4.29 3.66
N ALA A 220 4.80 3.63 4.05
CA ALA A 220 5.72 2.98 3.13
C ALA A 220 5.15 1.67 2.55
N PRO A 221 5.46 1.34 1.28
CA PRO A 221 5.15 0.04 0.69
C PRO A 221 6.10 -1.06 1.18
N PRO A 222 5.66 -2.33 1.19
CA PRO A 222 6.56 -3.47 1.34
C PRO A 222 7.47 -3.63 0.10
N LYS A 223 8.68 -4.14 0.29
CA LYS A 223 9.67 -4.29 -0.79
C LYS A 223 9.15 -5.09 -1.99
N TYR A 224 9.42 -4.60 -3.20
CA TYR A 224 9.11 -5.24 -4.50
C TYR A 224 7.63 -5.32 -4.89
N HIS A 225 6.75 -4.63 -4.15
CA HIS A 225 5.31 -4.66 -4.32
C HIS A 225 4.79 -3.24 -4.34
N LEU A 226 4.31 -2.79 -5.51
CA LEU A 226 3.81 -1.43 -5.74
C LEU A 226 4.77 -0.31 -5.24
N ASP A 227 6.09 -0.54 -5.34
CA ASP A 227 7.14 0.29 -4.71
C ASP A 227 8.21 0.78 -5.70
N LEU A 228 7.89 0.85 -7.00
CA LEU A 228 8.91 0.98 -8.06
C LEU A 228 9.98 -0.13 -7.96
N ALA A 229 9.51 -1.39 -7.95
CA ALA A 229 10.28 -2.60 -7.65
C ALA A 229 11.61 -2.78 -8.41
N MET A 230 11.82 -2.07 -9.53
CA MET A 230 12.94 -2.25 -10.42
C MET A 230 13.77 -0.97 -10.58
N PRO A 231 15.12 -1.04 -10.50
CA PRO A 231 15.93 -2.27 -10.35
C PRO A 231 16.09 -2.77 -8.90
N THR A 232 15.72 -1.94 -7.91
CA THR A 232 16.02 -2.16 -6.49
C THR A 232 14.80 -2.12 -5.57
N GLY A 233 13.72 -1.43 -5.94
CA GLY A 233 12.53 -1.23 -5.10
C GLY A 233 12.76 -0.20 -3.99
N LEU A 234 11.81 0.70 -3.77
CA LEU A 234 11.87 1.74 -2.73
C LEU A 234 11.28 1.29 -1.39
N GLY A 235 10.50 0.21 -1.40
CA GLY A 235 9.83 -0.31 -0.22
C GLY A 235 10.79 -0.86 0.83
N CYS A 236 10.23 -1.24 1.98
CA CYS A 236 11.00 -1.76 3.10
C CYS A 236 11.01 -3.30 3.11
N GLU A 237 12.19 -3.89 3.18
CA GLU A 237 12.40 -5.34 3.27
C GLU A 237 11.89 -5.93 4.59
N HIS A 238 12.08 -5.23 5.71
CA HIS A 238 11.59 -5.68 7.02
C HIS A 238 10.06 -5.58 7.10
N LEU A 239 9.46 -4.58 6.45
CA LEU A 239 8.00 -4.50 6.32
C LEU A 239 7.45 -5.66 5.49
N LEU A 240 8.12 -6.06 4.40
CA LEU A 240 7.70 -7.22 3.61
C LEU A 240 7.67 -8.50 4.45
N GLU A 241 8.72 -8.75 5.24
CA GLU A 241 8.78 -9.92 6.12
C GLU A 241 7.72 -9.84 7.24
N GLU A 242 7.47 -8.65 7.79
CA GLU A 242 6.44 -8.44 8.80
C GLU A 242 5.02 -8.67 8.24
N VAL A 243 4.73 -8.18 7.04
CA VAL A 243 3.47 -8.46 6.32
C VAL A 243 3.34 -9.95 6.03
N LYS A 244 4.42 -10.63 5.66
CA LYS A 244 4.43 -12.09 5.45
C LYS A 244 4.24 -12.88 6.74
N ARG A 245 4.70 -12.36 7.89
CA ARG A 245 4.50 -12.97 9.21
C ARG A 245 3.04 -12.86 9.64
N VAL A 246 2.46 -11.66 9.56
CA VAL A 246 1.10 -11.37 10.02
C VAL A 246 0.03 -11.82 9.03
N LYS A 247 0.29 -11.69 7.72
CA LYS A 247 -0.62 -11.99 6.61
C LYS A 247 -1.99 -11.33 6.76
N PRO A 248 -2.06 -9.99 6.89
CA PRO A 248 -3.34 -9.29 6.94
C PRO A 248 -4.15 -9.57 5.68
N VAL A 249 -5.48 -9.46 5.75
CA VAL A 249 -6.35 -9.60 4.56
C VAL A 249 -6.10 -8.45 3.59
N LEU A 250 -5.94 -7.24 4.13
CA LEU A 250 -5.69 -6.01 3.38
C LEU A 250 -4.51 -5.25 3.97
N HIS A 251 -3.63 -4.76 3.11
CA HIS A 251 -2.55 -3.84 3.48
C HIS A 251 -2.64 -2.59 2.58
N VAL A 252 -2.96 -1.45 3.20
CA VAL A 252 -3.09 -0.16 2.51
C VAL A 252 -1.89 0.72 2.81
N PHE A 253 -1.32 1.32 1.77
CA PHE A 253 -0.16 2.19 1.86
C PHE A 253 -0.11 3.24 0.74
N GLY A 254 0.94 4.06 0.73
CA GLY A 254 1.12 5.16 -0.21
C GLY A 254 2.60 5.40 -0.51
N HIS A 255 3.04 6.66 -0.39
CA HIS A 255 4.43 7.16 -0.44
C HIS A 255 5.11 7.08 -1.81
N VAL A 256 4.96 5.96 -2.52
CA VAL A 256 5.54 5.76 -3.85
C VAL A 256 4.45 5.98 -4.90
N HIS A 257 4.27 7.22 -5.33
CA HIS A 257 3.17 7.64 -6.21
C HIS A 257 3.07 6.86 -7.53
N TRP A 258 4.20 6.50 -8.12
CA TRP A 258 4.25 5.70 -9.35
C TRP A 258 3.86 4.23 -9.16
N GLY A 259 3.80 3.77 -7.91
CA GLY A 259 3.33 2.44 -7.54
C GLY A 259 1.82 2.34 -7.36
N ALA A 260 1.07 3.44 -7.52
CA ALA A 260 -0.36 3.47 -7.27
C ALA A 260 -1.13 2.36 -8.01
N GLY A 261 -2.05 1.72 -7.29
CA GLY A 261 -2.82 0.59 -7.77
C GLY A 261 -3.01 -0.47 -6.70
N ARG A 262 -3.34 -1.68 -7.14
CA ARG A 262 -3.55 -2.82 -6.25
C ARG A 262 -2.99 -4.10 -6.84
N GLU A 263 -2.55 -4.99 -5.97
CA GLU A 263 -2.17 -6.35 -6.33
C GLU A 263 -2.54 -7.34 -5.23
N VAL A 264 -2.59 -8.62 -5.58
CA VAL A 264 -2.84 -9.71 -4.62
C VAL A 264 -1.54 -10.48 -4.46
N VAL A 265 -0.99 -10.50 -3.26
CA VAL A 265 0.19 -11.33 -2.98
C VAL A 265 -0.27 -12.65 -2.40
N HIS A 266 0.11 -13.74 -3.04
CA HIS A 266 -0.07 -15.08 -2.50
C HIS A 266 1.21 -15.54 -1.80
N TRP A 267 1.08 -15.92 -0.54
CA TRP A 267 2.21 -16.33 0.32
C TRP A 267 2.62 -17.77 0.04
N ASP A 268 3.08 -18.02 -1.18
CA ASP A 268 3.48 -19.33 -1.67
C ASP A 268 4.96 -19.37 -2.07
N ARG A 269 5.41 -20.55 -2.52
CA ARG A 269 6.82 -20.75 -2.86
C ARG A 269 7.23 -20.15 -4.21
N ALA A 270 6.29 -19.65 -5.01
CA ALA A 270 6.59 -18.84 -6.19
C ALA A 270 6.92 -17.42 -5.76
N HIS A 271 6.14 -16.84 -4.83
CA HIS A 271 6.46 -15.56 -4.19
C HIS A 271 7.84 -15.56 -3.51
N GLU A 272 8.17 -16.62 -2.75
CA GLU A 272 9.52 -16.74 -2.15
C GLU A 272 10.66 -16.71 -3.19
N ALA A 273 10.45 -17.35 -4.35
CA ALA A 273 11.43 -17.36 -5.43
C ALA A 273 11.53 -15.98 -6.11
N TYR A 274 10.40 -15.30 -6.26
CA TYR A 274 10.34 -13.93 -6.77
C TYR A 274 11.13 -12.97 -5.88
N ILE A 275 10.83 -12.92 -4.58
CA ILE A 275 11.54 -12.05 -3.62
C ILE A 275 13.04 -12.36 -3.60
N LYS A 276 13.42 -13.63 -3.56
CA LYS A 276 14.84 -14.04 -3.58
C LYS A 276 15.56 -13.58 -4.85
N GLY A 277 14.91 -13.68 -6.01
CA GLY A 277 15.50 -13.26 -7.28
C GLY A 277 15.58 -11.72 -7.40
N MET A 278 14.55 -11.01 -6.97
CA MET A 278 14.54 -9.54 -6.96
C MET A 278 15.58 -8.97 -6.00
N GLY A 279 15.80 -9.61 -4.84
CA GLY A 279 16.84 -9.28 -3.86
C GLY A 279 18.26 -9.67 -4.27
N THR A 280 18.46 -10.41 -5.37
CA THR A 280 19.79 -10.81 -5.80
C THR A 280 20.56 -9.60 -6.36
N GLU A 281 21.76 -9.35 -5.86
CA GLU A 281 22.63 -8.30 -6.40
C GLU A 281 23.07 -8.64 -7.84
N SER A 282 22.75 -7.74 -8.76
CA SER A 282 23.24 -7.80 -10.13
C SER A 282 24.66 -7.25 -10.18
N LYS A 283 25.65 -8.14 -10.07
CA LYS A 283 27.09 -7.81 -10.21
C LYS A 283 27.46 -7.45 -11.68
N TYR A 284 28.74 -7.45 -12.04
CA TYR A 284 29.28 -6.96 -13.33
C TYR A 284 28.51 -7.35 -14.61
N THR A 285 27.84 -8.52 -14.63
CA THR A 285 27.09 -9.04 -15.79
C THR A 285 25.61 -8.65 -15.78
N ARG A 286 25.20 -7.73 -14.89
CA ARG A 286 23.81 -7.27 -14.72
C ARG A 286 22.84 -8.43 -14.48
N GLY A 287 23.34 -9.49 -13.86
CA GLY A 287 22.61 -10.72 -13.54
C GLY A 287 22.58 -11.78 -14.64
N VAL A 288 23.03 -11.51 -15.87
CA VAL A 288 22.92 -12.45 -17.01
C VAL A 288 23.69 -13.75 -16.77
N LEU A 289 24.91 -13.67 -16.24
CA LEU A 289 25.72 -14.85 -15.94
C LEU A 289 25.52 -15.35 -14.50
N ASN A 290 24.43 -14.94 -13.82
CA ASN A 290 24.12 -15.41 -12.47
C ASN A 290 23.17 -16.63 -12.54
N PRO A 291 23.68 -17.87 -12.39
CA PRO A 291 22.84 -19.06 -12.46
C PRO A 291 21.79 -19.11 -11.36
N GLY A 292 22.08 -18.55 -10.17
CA GLY A 292 21.12 -18.47 -9.06
C GLY A 292 19.92 -17.58 -9.38
N LEU A 293 20.15 -16.48 -10.09
CA LEU A 293 19.07 -15.59 -10.52
C LEU A 293 18.18 -16.25 -11.58
N TRP A 294 18.77 -16.89 -12.59
CA TRP A 294 18.02 -17.68 -13.58
C TRP A 294 17.26 -18.84 -12.93
N TRP A 295 17.83 -19.48 -11.92
CA TRP A 295 17.14 -20.53 -11.18
C TRP A 295 15.87 -20.01 -10.49
N ASN A 296 15.89 -18.77 -9.97
CA ASN A 296 14.68 -18.15 -9.42
C ASN A 296 13.63 -17.88 -10.51
N VAL A 297 14.02 -17.48 -11.73
CA VAL A 297 13.11 -17.36 -12.88
C VAL A 297 12.41 -18.69 -13.17
N VAL A 298 13.20 -19.77 -13.28
CA VAL A 298 12.66 -21.12 -13.50
C VAL A 298 11.73 -21.55 -12.37
N ARG A 299 12.10 -21.27 -11.12
CA ARG A 299 11.26 -21.58 -9.95
C ARG A 299 9.95 -20.81 -9.95
N VAL A 300 9.95 -19.52 -10.26
CA VAL A 300 8.73 -18.72 -10.38
C VAL A 300 7.83 -19.29 -11.46
N PHE A 301 8.39 -19.59 -12.64
CA PHE A 301 7.59 -20.16 -13.73
C PHE A 301 6.99 -21.51 -13.38
N TYR A 302 7.81 -22.46 -12.93
CA TYR A 302 7.37 -23.81 -12.58
C TYR A 302 6.36 -23.81 -11.43
N ARG A 303 6.66 -23.09 -10.34
CA ARG A 303 5.80 -23.07 -9.15
C ARG A 303 4.55 -22.24 -9.40
N GLY A 304 4.68 -21.07 -10.01
CA GLY A 304 3.55 -20.21 -10.34
C GLY A 304 2.58 -20.87 -11.32
N LEU A 305 3.06 -21.60 -12.34
CA LEU A 305 2.19 -22.37 -13.23
C LEU A 305 1.45 -23.48 -12.47
N ARG A 306 2.13 -24.16 -11.54
CA ARG A 306 1.50 -25.18 -10.71
C ARG A 306 0.42 -24.60 -9.77
N GLU A 307 0.69 -23.47 -9.13
CA GLU A 307 -0.29 -22.79 -8.27
C GLU A 307 -1.46 -22.21 -9.09
N LEU A 308 -1.20 -21.72 -10.30
CA LEU A 308 -2.23 -21.26 -11.24
C LEU A 308 -3.14 -22.42 -11.67
N LEU A 309 -2.57 -23.59 -11.98
CA LEU A 309 -3.35 -24.77 -12.31
C LEU A 309 -4.17 -25.24 -11.10
N TRP A 310 -3.57 -25.28 -9.91
CA TRP A 310 -4.24 -25.59 -8.65
C TRP A 310 -5.47 -24.70 -8.40
N ASP A 311 -5.31 -23.39 -8.59
CA ASP A 311 -6.37 -22.39 -8.46
C ASP A 311 -7.47 -22.57 -9.52
N ARG A 312 -7.09 -22.62 -10.81
CA ARG A 312 -8.07 -22.61 -11.92
C ARG A 312 -8.78 -23.94 -12.12
N ALA A 313 -8.11 -25.07 -11.92
CA ALA A 313 -8.67 -26.38 -12.23
C ALA A 313 -9.25 -27.08 -10.98
N TRP A 314 -8.72 -26.79 -9.79
CA TRP A 314 -9.16 -27.42 -8.53
C TRP A 314 -9.74 -26.45 -7.50
N GLY A 315 -9.77 -25.14 -7.79
CA GLY A 315 -10.40 -24.13 -6.93
C GLY A 315 -9.63 -23.82 -5.65
N GLY A 316 -8.36 -24.22 -5.55
CA GLY A 316 -7.55 -24.01 -4.35
C GLY A 316 -6.93 -22.62 -4.27
N GLN A 317 -7.09 -21.93 -3.15
CA GLN A 317 -6.48 -20.62 -2.92
C GLN A 317 -5.42 -20.69 -1.82
N SER A 318 -4.23 -20.17 -2.11
CA SER A 318 -3.19 -19.94 -1.10
C SER A 318 -3.59 -18.77 -0.20
N THR A 319 -3.08 -18.74 1.04
CA THR A 319 -3.17 -17.54 1.89
C THR A 319 -2.62 -16.34 1.12
N HIS A 320 -3.33 -15.23 1.18
CA HIS A 320 -3.03 -14.05 0.39
C HIS A 320 -3.28 -12.77 1.18
N THR A 321 -2.72 -11.68 0.69
CA THR A 321 -2.97 -10.33 1.16
C THR A 321 -3.26 -9.45 -0.05
N ILE A 322 -4.30 -8.64 0.02
CA ILE A 322 -4.55 -7.59 -0.97
C ILE A 322 -3.69 -6.39 -0.59
N LEU A 323 -2.75 -6.02 -1.46
CA LEU A 323 -1.91 -4.85 -1.31
C LEU A 323 -2.52 -3.70 -2.11
N VAL A 324 -2.61 -2.52 -1.49
CA VAL A 324 -3.16 -1.32 -2.12
C VAL A 324 -2.20 -0.16 -1.89
N ASN A 325 -1.58 0.30 -2.97
CA ASN A 325 -0.94 1.60 -2.99
C ASN A 325 -2.00 2.63 -3.40
N ALA A 326 -2.48 3.37 -2.41
CA ALA A 326 -3.60 4.29 -2.51
C ALA A 326 -3.18 5.72 -2.87
N ALA A 327 -1.91 5.95 -3.25
CA ALA A 327 -1.40 7.28 -3.57
C ALA A 327 -2.24 7.94 -4.69
N GLN A 328 -2.80 9.11 -4.39
CA GLN A 328 -3.68 9.86 -5.30
C GLN A 328 -2.88 10.80 -6.22
N THR A 329 -1.74 11.31 -5.76
CA THR A 329 -0.85 12.16 -6.56
C THR A 329 -0.23 11.36 -7.70
N TYR A 330 -0.32 11.88 -8.93
CA TYR A 330 0.23 11.21 -10.11
C TYR A 330 1.73 11.49 -10.27
N GLY A 331 2.55 10.45 -10.07
CA GLY A 331 4.01 10.53 -10.14
C GLY A 331 4.55 11.69 -9.29
N ASN A 332 5.43 12.50 -9.87
CA ASN A 332 6.04 13.65 -9.18
C ASN A 332 5.42 14.99 -9.60
N THR A 333 4.16 14.98 -10.07
CA THR A 333 3.53 16.18 -10.64
C THR A 333 2.99 17.17 -9.60
N GLY A 334 2.84 16.71 -8.35
CA GLY A 334 2.17 17.48 -7.30
C GLY A 334 0.68 17.70 -7.58
N LYS A 335 0.07 16.87 -8.43
CA LYS A 335 -1.36 16.93 -8.76
C LYS A 335 -2.00 15.57 -8.57
N LEU A 336 -3.26 15.57 -8.13
CA LEU A 336 -4.08 14.36 -8.13
C LEU A 336 -4.24 13.83 -9.56
N GLY A 337 -4.25 12.51 -9.72
CA GLY A 337 -4.47 11.87 -11.01
C GLY A 337 -4.57 10.35 -10.98
N ASN A 338 -4.14 9.71 -9.90
CA ASN A 338 -4.37 8.29 -9.70
C ASN A 338 -5.81 8.03 -9.21
N PRO A 339 -6.46 6.95 -9.65
CA PRO A 339 -7.82 6.64 -9.24
C PRO A 339 -7.89 6.21 -7.76
N VAL A 340 -9.00 6.54 -7.09
CA VAL A 340 -9.31 6.03 -5.76
C VAL A 340 -9.40 4.50 -5.81
N GLN A 341 -8.78 3.83 -4.84
CA GLN A 341 -8.79 2.36 -4.77
C GLN A 341 -9.97 1.91 -3.91
N VAL A 342 -10.79 1.01 -4.44
CA VAL A 342 -11.93 0.43 -3.72
C VAL A 342 -11.76 -1.08 -3.66
N VAL A 343 -11.83 -1.65 -2.45
CA VAL A 343 -11.63 -3.07 -2.18
C VAL A 343 -12.79 -3.60 -1.35
N GLU A 344 -13.16 -4.86 -1.62
CA GLU A 344 -14.11 -5.61 -0.80
C GLU A 344 -13.36 -6.75 -0.11
N ILE A 345 -13.55 -6.89 1.22
CA ILE A 345 -12.94 -7.94 2.04
C ILE A 345 -13.97 -8.77 2.81
#